data_AF-A0A356AP80-F1
#
_entry.id   AF-A0A356AP80-F1
#
_cell.length_a   1.000
_cell.length_b   1.000
_cell.length_c   1.000
_cell.angle_alpha   90.00
_cell.angle_beta   90.00
_cell.angle_gamma   90.00
#
_symmetry.space_group_name_H-M   'P 1'
#
loop_
_entity.id
_entity.type
_entity.pdbx_description
1 polymer ?
#
loop_
_entity_poly.entity_id
_entity_poly.type
_entity_poly.pdbx_seq_one_letter_code
_entity_poly.pdbx_strand_id
1 'polypeptide(L)'
;QGYTIKIGKPLFKADGYSNRYVNSAGVNPPAVDYLSNGKYSLMITSDGDGFSQYEDRMLYRWRPDIYANTGNYIYVKDMRQGKLWSAAYHPTGTEPDDYQAVFCPHRAEFKRRDGDVSTDMIVSLDADHNLEIRKVAFTNHGSQEKQLEVTSYVEVVDDTYPAELSHPAFNKLFLESEYLEEQEIFLTKRRRKQDEDNP
;
A
#
# COMPACT_ATOMS: atom_id res chain seq x y z
N GLN A 1 48.14 -17.64 34.51
CA GLN A 1 46.87 -17.10 35.03
C GLN A 1 46.07 -16.58 33.87
N GLY A 2 45.01 -17.28 33.45
CA GLY A 2 44.09 -16.79 32.41
C GLY A 2 42.99 -15.96 33.07
N TYR A 3 42.65 -14.81 32.49
CA TYR A 3 41.51 -14.00 32.94
C TYR A 3 40.29 -14.32 32.08
N THR A 4 39.17 -14.63 32.72
CA THR A 4 37.87 -14.78 32.08
C THR A 4 37.26 -13.39 31.85
N ILE A 5 37.11 -13.00 30.59
CA ILE A 5 36.32 -11.82 30.22
C ILE A 5 34.86 -12.20 30.39
N LYS A 6 34.20 -11.66 31.42
CA LYS A 6 32.75 -11.72 31.54
C LYS A 6 32.16 -10.76 30.52
N ILE A 7 31.77 -11.27 29.36
CA ILE A 7 30.93 -10.53 28.42
C ILE A 7 29.64 -10.22 29.17
N GLY A 8 29.42 -8.92 29.44
CA GLY A 8 28.24 -8.44 30.17
C GLY A 8 26.95 -8.93 29.51
N LYS A 9 25.88 -9.03 30.31
CA LYS A 9 24.53 -9.37 29.84
C LYS A 9 24.23 -8.63 28.53
N PRO A 10 23.56 -9.27 27.55
CA PRO A 10 23.19 -8.61 26.31
C PRO A 10 22.46 -7.31 26.63
N LEU A 11 22.99 -6.19 26.13
CA LEU A 11 22.39 -4.85 26.24
C LEU A 11 21.10 -4.73 25.42
N PHE A 12 20.81 -5.72 24.57
CA PHE A 12 19.56 -5.83 23.85
C PHE A 12 18.51 -6.48 24.77
N LYS A 13 17.64 -5.65 25.34
CA LYS A 13 16.26 -6.10 25.54
C LYS A 13 15.72 -6.34 24.14
N ALA A 14 15.25 -7.56 23.87
CA ALA A 14 14.34 -7.74 22.76
C ALA A 14 13.12 -6.87 23.10
N ASP A 15 13.01 -5.72 22.45
CA ASP A 15 11.76 -4.99 22.47
C ASP A 15 10.74 -5.96 21.89
N GLY A 16 9.80 -6.40 22.74
CA GLY A 16 8.67 -7.18 22.25
C GLY A 16 8.04 -6.40 21.11
N TYR A 17 7.67 -7.10 20.04
CA TYR A 17 7.03 -6.47 18.89
C TYR A 17 5.86 -5.60 19.37
N SER A 18 6.04 -4.28 19.35
CA SER A 18 5.06 -3.31 19.80
C SER A 18 4.48 -2.60 18.60
N ASN A 19 3.16 -2.49 18.56
CA ASN A 19 2.48 -1.73 17.53
C ASN A 19 2.90 -0.26 17.58
N ARG A 20 3.10 0.35 16.42
CA ARG A 20 3.35 1.80 16.30
C ARG A 20 2.05 2.48 15.90
N TYR A 21 1.68 3.53 16.62
CA TYR A 21 0.42 4.26 16.42
C TYR A 21 0.73 5.67 15.90
N VAL A 22 0.03 6.08 14.86
CA VAL A 22 0.04 7.44 14.31
C VAL A 22 -1.42 7.91 14.31
N ASN A 23 -1.77 8.87 15.17
CA ASN A 23 -3.16 9.28 15.43
C ASN A 23 -3.57 10.55 14.67
N SER A 24 -2.90 10.86 13.56
CA SER A 24 -3.18 12.04 12.74
C SER A 24 -2.80 11.75 11.30
N ALA A 25 -3.58 12.28 10.37
CA ALA A 25 -3.30 12.22 8.94
C ALA A 25 -2.27 13.29 8.53
N GLY A 26 -1.55 13.08 7.43
CA GLY A 26 -0.67 14.09 6.83
C GLY A 26 0.55 14.45 7.67
N VAL A 27 1.04 13.51 8.49
CA VAL A 27 2.23 13.73 9.32
C VAL A 27 3.45 13.88 8.42
N ASN A 28 4.27 14.91 8.65
CA ASN A 28 5.47 15.16 7.87
C ASN A 28 6.73 15.17 8.76
N PRO A 29 7.69 14.25 8.57
CA PRO A 29 7.66 13.13 7.62
C PRO A 29 6.69 12.03 8.06
N PRO A 30 6.06 11.29 7.12
CA PRO A 30 5.14 10.22 7.49
C PRO A 30 5.91 9.06 8.10
N ALA A 31 5.26 8.33 9.01
CA ALA A 31 5.82 7.07 9.50
C ALA A 31 5.70 6.01 8.39
N VAL A 32 6.61 5.05 8.37
CA VAL A 32 6.62 3.99 7.35
C VAL A 32 6.56 2.61 8.00
N ASP A 33 5.97 1.64 7.31
CA ASP A 33 6.02 0.22 7.63
C ASP A 33 6.49 -0.58 6.42
N TYR A 34 7.11 -1.72 6.69
CA TYR A 34 7.68 -2.58 5.65
C TYR A 34 7.41 -4.04 5.99
N LEU A 35 6.76 -4.75 5.06
CA LEU A 35 6.45 -6.17 5.19
C LEU A 35 7.11 -6.94 4.05
N SER A 36 7.65 -8.12 4.33
CA SER A 36 8.29 -8.96 3.32
C SER A 36 8.20 -10.43 3.69
N ASN A 37 8.02 -11.28 2.67
CA ASN A 37 8.13 -12.74 2.77
C ASN A 37 9.43 -13.26 2.12
N GLY A 38 10.37 -12.36 1.83
CA GLY A 38 11.66 -12.65 1.19
C GLY A 38 11.66 -12.41 -0.32
N LYS A 39 10.56 -12.71 -1.02
CA LYS A 39 10.43 -12.43 -2.47
C LYS A 39 9.55 -11.23 -2.73
N TYR A 40 8.37 -11.20 -2.12
CA TYR A 40 7.47 -10.06 -2.17
C TYR A 40 7.79 -9.12 -1.02
N SER A 41 7.83 -7.82 -1.31
CA SER A 41 7.98 -6.79 -0.28
C SER A 41 7.04 -5.63 -0.55
N LEU A 42 6.44 -5.09 0.49
CA LEU A 42 5.67 -3.85 0.43
C LEU A 42 6.18 -2.86 1.47
N MET A 43 6.19 -1.59 1.09
CA MET A 43 6.39 -0.46 1.99
C MET A 43 5.15 0.40 1.93
N ILE A 44 4.64 0.83 3.08
CA ILE A 44 3.49 1.73 3.13
C ILE A 44 3.69 2.82 4.18
N THR A 45 3.32 4.05 3.84
CA THR A 45 3.41 5.20 4.74
C THR A 45 2.16 5.31 5.61
N SER A 46 2.22 6.13 6.66
CA SER A 46 1.07 6.44 7.52
C SER A 46 -0.04 7.15 6.79
N ASP A 47 0.23 7.68 5.59
CA ASP A 47 -0.75 8.34 4.74
C ASP A 47 -1.27 7.43 3.61
N GLY A 48 -0.67 6.25 3.41
CA GLY A 48 -1.12 5.23 2.45
C GLY A 48 -0.36 5.19 1.12
N ASP A 49 0.65 6.04 0.93
CA ASP A 49 1.59 5.92 -0.18
C ASP A 49 2.50 4.72 0.02
N GLY A 50 3.09 4.23 -1.05
CA GLY A 50 3.99 3.10 -0.92
C GLY A 50 4.35 2.44 -2.22
N PHE A 51 4.99 1.30 -2.09
CA PHE A 51 5.29 0.43 -3.21
C PHE A 51 5.11 -1.03 -2.82
N SER A 52 4.90 -1.86 -3.82
CA SER A 52 5.04 -3.30 -3.69
C SER A 52 5.94 -3.80 -4.81
N GLN A 53 6.85 -4.69 -4.46
CA GLN A 53 7.82 -5.27 -5.36
C GLN A 53 7.82 -6.79 -5.22
N TYR A 54 8.05 -7.47 -6.34
CA TYR A 54 8.36 -8.88 -6.39
C TYR A 54 9.79 -9.04 -6.91
N GLU A 55 10.68 -9.58 -6.08
CA GLU A 55 12.12 -9.62 -6.30
C GLU A 55 12.66 -8.20 -6.60
N ASP A 56 13.16 -7.95 -7.80
CA ASP A 56 13.69 -6.65 -8.24
C ASP A 56 12.67 -5.81 -9.05
N ARG A 57 11.43 -6.30 -9.21
CA ARG A 57 10.40 -5.70 -10.07
C ARG A 57 9.37 -4.95 -9.24
N MET A 58 9.20 -3.67 -9.54
CA MET A 58 8.13 -2.85 -9.02
C MET A 58 6.80 -3.25 -9.67
N LEU A 59 5.81 -3.61 -8.85
CA LEU A 59 4.48 -3.95 -9.35
C LEU A 59 3.72 -2.70 -9.79
N TYR A 60 3.92 -1.60 -9.07
CA TYR A 60 3.36 -0.31 -9.39
C TYR A 60 4.33 0.82 -9.11
N ARG A 61 4.04 2.00 -9.67
CA ARG A 61 4.94 3.14 -9.62
C ARG A 61 5.26 3.52 -8.18
N TRP A 62 6.52 3.87 -7.97
CA TRP A 62 7.03 4.45 -6.74
C TRP A 62 7.90 5.67 -7.05
N ARG A 63 7.73 6.72 -6.25
CA ARG A 63 8.61 7.88 -6.22
C ARG A 63 8.97 8.16 -4.75
N PRO A 64 10.26 8.31 -4.40
CA PRO A 64 10.70 8.66 -3.05
C PRO A 64 10.48 10.16 -2.79
N ASP A 65 9.26 10.63 -3.01
CA ASP A 65 8.81 12.01 -2.87
C ASP A 65 7.41 11.98 -2.24
N ILE A 66 7.28 12.61 -1.07
CA ILE A 66 6.04 12.64 -0.28
C ILE A 66 4.89 13.38 -0.96
N TYR A 67 5.18 14.12 -2.05
CA TYR A 67 4.17 14.84 -2.84
C TYR A 67 3.82 14.13 -4.15
N ALA A 68 4.46 13.00 -4.46
CA ALA A 68 4.28 12.33 -5.74
C ALA A 68 2.98 11.51 -5.84
N ASN A 69 2.35 11.18 -4.70
CA ASN A 69 1.13 10.37 -4.64
C ASN A 69 1.25 9.08 -5.46
N THR A 70 2.25 8.26 -5.12
CA THR A 70 2.46 6.94 -5.71
C THR A 70 2.11 5.83 -4.72
N GLY A 71 1.19 4.96 -5.09
CA GLY A 71 0.69 3.91 -4.21
C GLY A 71 -0.38 3.02 -4.86
N ASN A 72 -0.94 2.13 -4.05
CA ASN A 72 -2.12 1.34 -4.37
C ASN A 72 -3.29 1.87 -3.53
N TYR A 73 -4.22 2.54 -4.19
CA TYR A 73 -5.22 3.36 -3.54
C TYR A 73 -6.61 2.76 -3.66
N ILE A 74 -7.45 3.06 -2.67
CA ILE A 74 -8.87 2.72 -2.67
C ILE A 74 -9.62 4.01 -2.40
N TYR A 75 -10.30 4.52 -3.42
CA TYR A 75 -11.18 5.68 -3.34
C TYR A 75 -12.55 5.25 -2.85
N VAL A 76 -13.18 6.13 -2.09
CA VAL A 76 -14.51 5.95 -1.53
C VAL A 76 -15.31 7.22 -1.79
N LYS A 77 -16.46 7.08 -2.42
CA LYS A 77 -17.35 8.19 -2.74
C LYS A 77 -18.74 7.92 -2.19
N ASP A 78 -19.22 8.80 -1.33
CA ASP A 78 -20.64 8.83 -0.93
C ASP A 78 -21.45 9.42 -2.09
N MET A 79 -22.23 8.58 -2.77
CA MET A 79 -22.96 8.96 -3.97
C MET A 79 -24.14 9.90 -3.68
N ARG A 80 -24.63 9.94 -2.43
CA ARG A 80 -25.73 10.82 -2.02
C ARG A 80 -25.21 12.19 -1.60
N GLN A 81 -24.06 12.23 -0.90
CA GLN A 81 -23.48 13.48 -0.39
C GLN A 81 -22.42 14.09 -1.33
N GLY A 82 -21.93 13.33 -2.31
CA GLY A 82 -20.85 13.75 -3.21
C GLY A 82 -19.47 13.84 -2.56
N LYS A 83 -19.32 13.36 -1.32
CA LYS A 83 -18.04 13.36 -0.59
C LYS A 83 -17.12 12.29 -1.15
N LEU A 84 -15.85 12.63 -1.35
CA LEU A 84 -14.79 11.74 -1.85
C LEU A 84 -13.63 11.72 -0.86
N TRP A 85 -13.19 10.53 -0.50
CA TRP A 85 -12.00 10.30 0.32
C TRP A 85 -11.26 9.05 -0.15
N SER A 86 -10.06 8.84 0.37
CA SER A 86 -9.29 7.59 0.20
C SER A 86 -9.39 6.76 1.48
N ALA A 87 -9.20 5.44 1.38
CA ALA A 87 -9.23 4.56 2.55
C ALA A 87 -8.10 4.85 3.56
N ALA A 88 -6.95 5.34 3.08
CA ALA A 88 -5.92 6.02 3.87
C ALA A 88 -6.01 7.55 3.62
N TYR A 89 -4.98 8.34 3.93
CA TYR A 89 -5.05 9.80 3.74
C TYR A 89 -4.86 10.20 2.26
N HIS A 90 -3.86 9.62 1.61
CA HIS A 90 -3.56 9.81 0.21
C HIS A 90 -4.35 8.84 -0.69
N PRO A 91 -4.64 9.25 -1.93
CA PRO A 91 -4.13 10.45 -2.59
C PRO A 91 -5.11 11.63 -2.57
N THR A 92 -6.33 11.49 -2.01
CA THR A 92 -7.28 12.61 -2.02
C THR A 92 -6.88 13.75 -1.08
N GLY A 93 -6.15 13.45 0.00
CA GLY A 93 -5.81 14.43 1.04
C GLY A 93 -7.04 15.00 1.74
N THR A 94 -8.18 14.29 1.66
CA THR A 94 -9.43 14.72 2.30
C THR A 94 -9.25 14.61 3.81
N GLU A 95 -9.35 15.73 4.50
CA GLU A 95 -9.22 15.79 5.96
C GLU A 95 -10.32 14.95 6.64
N PRO A 96 -9.94 13.89 7.39
CA PRO A 96 -10.89 13.07 8.12
C PRO A 96 -11.29 13.71 9.45
N ASP A 97 -12.44 13.29 10.01
CA ASP A 97 -12.85 13.68 11.37
C ASP A 97 -12.03 12.96 12.45
N ASP A 98 -11.57 11.74 12.17
CA ASP A 98 -10.68 10.94 13.00
C ASP A 98 -9.77 10.08 12.12
N TYR A 99 -8.53 9.86 12.55
CA TYR A 99 -7.53 9.11 11.78
C TYR A 99 -6.53 8.38 12.68
N GLN A 100 -6.27 7.11 12.35
CA GLN A 100 -5.22 6.34 12.98
C GLN A 100 -4.60 5.36 11.99
N ALA A 101 -3.27 5.40 11.85
CA ALA A 101 -2.49 4.31 11.28
C ALA A 101 -1.86 3.48 12.41
N VAL A 102 -1.96 2.15 12.31
CA VAL A 102 -1.35 1.20 13.24
C VAL A 102 -0.45 0.25 12.46
N PHE A 103 0.84 0.27 12.77
CA PHE A 103 1.82 -0.62 12.16
C PHE A 103 2.15 -1.77 13.09
N CYS A 104 1.83 -2.97 12.62
CA CYS A 104 2.08 -4.24 13.29
C CYS A 104 3.12 -5.04 12.49
N PRO A 105 3.84 -6.00 13.10
CA PRO A 105 4.84 -6.80 12.40
C PRO A 105 4.34 -7.55 11.16
N HIS A 106 3.03 -7.81 11.07
CA HIS A 106 2.40 -8.61 10.03
C HIS A 106 1.36 -7.85 9.20
N ARG A 107 1.09 -6.57 9.51
CA ARG A 107 0.09 -5.76 8.80
C ARG A 107 0.18 -4.27 9.15
N ALA A 108 -0.29 -3.44 8.23
CA ALA A 108 -0.65 -2.06 8.50
C ALA A 108 -2.19 -1.92 8.57
N GLU A 109 -2.69 -1.19 9.55
CA GLU A 109 -4.11 -0.84 9.70
C GLU A 109 -4.28 0.67 9.55
N PHE A 110 -5.34 1.09 8.85
CA PHE A 110 -5.75 2.47 8.72
C PHE A 110 -7.20 2.56 9.14
N LYS A 111 -7.49 3.45 10.08
CA LYS A 111 -8.84 3.72 10.57
C LYS A 111 -9.09 5.18 10.35
N ARG A 112 -10.16 5.51 9.64
CA ARG A 112 -10.57 6.90 9.45
C ARG A 112 -12.07 7.05 9.54
N ARG A 113 -12.51 8.25 9.90
CA ARG A 113 -13.92 8.60 9.94
C ARG A 113 -14.20 9.83 9.09
N ASP A 114 -15.24 9.74 8.27
CA ASP A 114 -15.71 10.80 7.39
C ASP A 114 -17.22 10.97 7.59
N GLY A 115 -17.60 11.85 8.52
CA GLY A 115 -18.96 12.03 9.02
C GLY A 115 -19.49 10.77 9.71
N ASP A 116 -20.51 10.18 9.11
CA ASP A 116 -21.18 8.98 9.64
C ASP A 116 -20.55 7.68 9.17
N VAL A 117 -19.51 7.72 8.35
CA VAL A 117 -18.88 6.52 7.79
C VAL A 117 -17.49 6.33 8.39
N SER A 118 -17.28 5.19 9.04
CA SER A 118 -15.94 4.72 9.39
C SER A 118 -15.41 3.82 8.28
N THR A 119 -14.15 4.01 7.91
CA THR A 119 -13.41 3.20 6.94
C THR A 119 -12.22 2.56 7.64
N ASP A 120 -12.20 1.22 7.69
CA ASP A 120 -11.10 0.44 8.26
C ASP A 120 -10.42 -0.34 7.12
N MET A 121 -9.16 0.01 6.81
CA MET A 121 -8.34 -0.70 5.85
C MET A 121 -7.23 -1.49 6.55
N ILE A 122 -7.05 -2.75 6.16
CA ILE A 122 -5.94 -3.59 6.58
C ILE A 122 -5.14 -3.98 5.35
N VAL A 123 -3.83 -3.71 5.38
CA VAL A 123 -2.86 -4.13 4.37
C VAL A 123 -1.95 -5.19 4.99
N SER A 124 -1.92 -6.37 4.39
CA SER A 124 -1.13 -7.50 4.88
C SER A 124 -0.51 -8.28 3.74
N LEU A 125 0.59 -8.98 4.01
CA LEU A 125 1.28 -9.85 3.08
C LEU A 125 1.09 -11.31 3.50
N ASP A 126 0.79 -12.20 2.55
CA ASP A 126 0.77 -13.64 2.80
C ASP A 126 2.21 -14.17 2.98
N ALA A 127 2.39 -15.03 3.98
CA ALA A 127 3.73 -15.53 4.33
C ALA A 127 4.22 -16.60 3.35
N ASP A 128 3.32 -17.36 2.74
CA ASP A 128 3.64 -18.49 1.87
C ASP A 128 3.44 -18.16 0.38
N HIS A 129 2.59 -17.17 0.10
CA HIS A 129 2.24 -16.73 -1.25
C HIS A 129 2.67 -15.27 -1.47
N ASN A 130 3.02 -14.94 -2.72
CA ASN A 130 3.43 -13.59 -3.10
C ASN A 130 2.20 -12.69 -3.36
N LEU A 131 1.36 -12.55 -2.33
CA LEU A 131 0.06 -11.89 -2.40
C LEU A 131 -0.05 -10.82 -1.31
N GLU A 132 -0.29 -9.59 -1.76
CA GLU A 132 -0.72 -8.49 -0.90
C GLU A 132 -2.25 -8.47 -0.83
N ILE A 133 -2.78 -8.35 0.38
CA ILE A 133 -4.21 -8.30 0.65
C ILE A 133 -4.52 -6.91 1.24
N ARG A 134 -5.44 -6.20 0.58
CA ARG A 134 -6.05 -4.97 1.10
C ARG A 134 -7.52 -5.21 1.40
N LYS A 135 -7.84 -5.36 2.69
CA LYS A 135 -9.22 -5.53 3.15
C LYS A 135 -9.76 -4.18 3.61
N VAL A 136 -10.89 -3.75 3.06
CA VAL A 136 -11.59 -2.54 3.51
C VAL A 136 -12.94 -2.92 4.08
N ALA A 137 -13.25 -2.38 5.26
CA ALA A 137 -14.54 -2.48 5.90
C ALA A 137 -15.12 -1.08 6.09
N PHE A 138 -16.43 -0.97 5.89
CA PHE A 138 -17.18 0.27 6.08
C PHE A 138 -18.22 0.06 7.18
N THR A 139 -18.31 1.02 8.09
CA THR A 139 -19.36 1.03 9.11
C THR A 139 -20.17 2.33 8.98
N ASN A 140 -21.47 2.20 8.73
CA ASN A 140 -22.40 3.31 8.74
C ASN A 140 -22.94 3.52 10.16
N HIS A 141 -22.59 4.65 10.78
CA HIS A 141 -23.04 5.08 12.09
C HIS A 141 -24.28 5.99 12.04
N GLY A 142 -24.70 6.39 10.85
CA GLY A 142 -25.85 7.25 10.63
C GLY A 142 -27.17 6.50 10.67
N SER A 143 -28.27 7.25 10.72
CA SER A 143 -29.63 6.70 10.65
C SER A 143 -30.13 6.47 9.23
N GLN A 144 -29.38 6.97 8.23
CA GLN A 144 -29.75 6.89 6.82
C GLN A 144 -28.89 5.87 6.10
N GLU A 145 -29.50 5.16 5.14
CA GLU A 145 -28.78 4.28 4.23
C GLU A 145 -27.71 5.08 3.44
N LYS A 146 -26.55 4.44 3.24
CA LYS A 146 -25.41 4.99 2.50
C LYS A 146 -25.19 4.20 1.23
N GLN A 147 -24.97 4.90 0.13
CA GLN A 147 -24.54 4.31 -1.14
C GLN A 147 -23.11 4.76 -1.41
N LEU A 148 -22.17 3.81 -1.30
CA LEU A 148 -20.75 4.07 -1.49
C LEU A 148 -20.31 3.46 -2.81
N GLU A 149 -19.65 4.28 -3.63
CA GLU A 149 -18.86 3.81 -4.76
C GLU A 149 -17.42 3.62 -4.28
N VAL A 150 -16.85 2.44 -4.55
CA VAL A 150 -15.49 2.08 -4.14
C VAL A 150 -14.69 1.78 -5.39
N THR A 151 -13.53 2.41 -5.54
CA THR A 151 -12.69 2.26 -6.74
C THR A 151 -11.25 2.03 -6.31
N SER A 152 -10.69 0.87 -6.66
CA SER A 152 -9.25 0.64 -6.53
C SER A 152 -8.49 1.29 -7.69
N TYR A 153 -7.28 1.73 -7.41
CA TYR A 153 -6.41 2.36 -8.39
C TYR A 153 -4.96 2.02 -8.12
N VAL A 154 -4.25 1.70 -9.19
CA VAL A 154 -2.82 1.44 -9.15
C VAL A 154 -2.20 1.80 -10.50
N GLU A 155 -1.04 2.45 -10.49
CA GLU A 155 -0.27 2.70 -11.72
C GLU A 155 0.73 1.55 -11.94
N VAL A 156 0.31 0.53 -12.70
CA VAL A 156 1.11 -0.68 -12.94
C VAL A 156 2.41 -0.36 -13.70
N VAL A 157 3.49 -1.05 -13.31
CA VAL A 157 4.82 -0.88 -13.91
C VAL A 157 5.37 -2.21 -14.46
N ASP A 158 5.46 -3.23 -13.61
CA ASP A 158 6.11 -4.52 -13.90
C ASP A 158 7.47 -4.33 -14.61
N ASP A 159 8.41 -3.69 -13.92
CA ASP A 159 9.81 -3.51 -14.34
C ASP A 159 10.68 -3.16 -13.13
N THR A 160 12.00 -3.17 -13.31
CA THR A 160 12.94 -2.71 -12.28
C THR A 160 12.77 -1.22 -12.01
N TYR A 161 13.01 -0.80 -10.77
CA TYR A 161 12.91 0.61 -10.38
C TYR A 161 13.77 1.55 -11.25
N PRO A 162 15.04 1.26 -11.57
CA PRO A 162 15.86 2.12 -12.44
C PRO A 162 15.32 2.24 -13.88
N ALA A 163 14.77 1.15 -14.44
CA ALA A 163 14.21 1.15 -15.78
C ALA A 163 12.91 1.97 -15.84
N GLU A 164 12.04 1.85 -14.83
CA GLU A 164 10.84 2.68 -14.71
C GLU A 164 11.19 4.16 -14.59
N LEU A 165 12.17 4.49 -13.74
CA LEU A 165 12.57 5.87 -13.49
C LEU A 165 13.17 6.54 -14.73
N SER A 166 13.90 5.77 -15.55
CA SER A 166 14.58 6.28 -16.75
C SER A 166 13.61 6.60 -17.90
N HIS A 167 12.62 5.74 -18.15
CA HIS A 167 11.65 5.93 -19.24
C HIS A 167 10.20 5.56 -18.85
N PRO A 168 9.51 6.38 -18.02
CA PRO A 168 8.18 6.02 -17.50
C PRO A 168 7.12 5.83 -18.60
N ALA A 169 7.09 6.71 -19.61
CA ALA A 169 6.12 6.62 -20.71
C ALA A 169 6.37 5.41 -21.61
N PHE A 170 7.65 5.08 -21.85
CA PHE A 170 8.04 3.93 -22.66
C PHE A 170 7.66 2.62 -21.98
N ASN A 171 7.85 2.52 -20.66
CA ASN A 171 7.46 1.34 -19.88
C ASN A 171 6.00 0.93 -20.07
N LYS A 172 5.10 1.93 -20.11
CA LYS A 172 3.66 1.69 -20.29
C LYS A 172 3.31 1.08 -21.64
N LEU A 173 4.11 1.32 -22.68
CA LEU A 173 3.86 0.75 -24.01
C LEU A 173 4.00 -0.78 -24.01
N PHE A 174 4.66 -1.37 -23.02
CA PHE A 174 4.84 -2.81 -22.93
C PHE A 174 3.84 -3.50 -22.02
N LEU A 175 2.88 -2.79 -21.45
CA LEU A 175 1.84 -3.38 -20.61
C LEU A 175 0.58 -3.65 -21.43
N GLU A 176 0.02 -4.84 -21.24
CA GLU A 176 -1.31 -5.22 -21.70
C GLU A 176 -2.15 -5.54 -20.47
N SER A 177 -3.38 -5.01 -20.46
CA SER A 177 -4.34 -5.28 -19.40
C SER A 177 -5.64 -5.80 -19.99
N GLU A 178 -6.25 -6.76 -19.29
CA GLU A 178 -7.54 -7.35 -19.65
C GLU A 178 -8.36 -7.60 -18.38
N TYR A 179 -9.69 -7.47 -18.49
CA TYR A 179 -10.60 -7.87 -17.42
C TYR A 179 -11.15 -9.26 -17.73
N LEU A 180 -10.91 -10.19 -16.81
CA LEU A 180 -11.36 -11.57 -16.89
C LEU A 180 -12.65 -11.71 -16.08
N GLU A 181 -13.80 -11.69 -16.77
CA GLU A 181 -15.13 -11.63 -16.13
C GLU A 181 -15.41 -12.84 -15.22
N GLU A 182 -15.04 -14.06 -15.62
CA GLU A 182 -15.33 -15.27 -14.86
C GLU A 182 -14.61 -15.32 -13.51
N GLN A 183 -13.41 -14.75 -13.43
CA GLN A 183 -12.59 -14.72 -12.23
C GLN A 183 -12.69 -13.39 -11.47
N GLU A 184 -13.36 -12.39 -12.05
CA GLU A 184 -13.40 -11.01 -11.56
C GLU A 184 -12.00 -10.41 -11.36
N ILE A 185 -11.09 -10.68 -12.29
CA ILE A 185 -9.68 -10.27 -12.21
C ILE A 185 -9.36 -9.21 -13.26
N PHE A 186 -8.74 -8.11 -12.83
CA PHE A 186 -8.03 -7.21 -13.74
C PHE A 186 -6.58 -7.69 -13.89
N LEU A 187 -6.29 -8.38 -14.99
CA LEU A 187 -4.97 -8.94 -15.27
C LEU A 187 -4.14 -7.90 -16.01
N THR A 188 -2.89 -7.67 -15.59
CA THR A 188 -1.91 -6.91 -16.35
C THR A 188 -0.64 -7.73 -16.52
N LYS A 189 -0.09 -7.73 -17.74
CA LYS A 189 1.15 -8.44 -18.09
C LYS A 189 2.04 -7.57 -18.94
N ARG A 190 3.35 -7.74 -18.81
CA ARG A 190 4.32 -7.16 -19.74
C ARG A 190 4.46 -8.03 -21.00
N ARG A 191 4.34 -7.41 -22.18
CA ARG A 191 4.60 -8.04 -23.47
C ARG A 191 6.04 -8.52 -23.51
N ARG A 192 6.23 -9.81 -23.80
CA ARG A 192 7.54 -10.35 -24.15
C ARG A 192 7.85 -9.90 -25.57
N LYS A 193 9.10 -9.51 -25.85
CA LYS A 193 9.56 -9.43 -27.24
C LYS A 193 9.36 -10.81 -27.87
N GLN A 194 8.59 -10.89 -28.95
CA GLN A 194 8.67 -12.06 -29.82
C GLN A 194 10.01 -11.99 -30.56
N ASP A 195 10.73 -13.10 -30.65
CA ASP A 195 12.03 -13.18 -31.34
C ASP A 195 11.91 -12.92 -32.86
N GLU A 196 10.70 -12.78 -33.41
CA GLU A 196 10.44 -12.63 -34.87
C GLU A 196 10.33 -11.18 -35.37
N ASP A 197 10.27 -10.17 -34.50
CA ASP A 197 10.26 -8.76 -34.92
C ASP A 197 11.67 -8.16 -34.89
N ASN A 198 12.57 -8.71 -35.71
CA ASN A 198 13.80 -8.05 -36.10
C ASN A 198 13.84 -7.97 -37.64
N PRO A 199 13.94 -6.77 -38.24
CA PRO A 199 14.13 -6.63 -39.69
C PRO A 199 15.49 -7.15 -40.15
#